data_AF-A0A1F9DKZ8-F1
#
_entry.id   AF-A0A1F9DKZ8-F1
#
_cell.length_a   1.000
_cell.length_b   1.000
_cell.length_c   1.000
_cell.angle_alpha   90.00
_cell.angle_beta   90.00
_cell.angle_gamma   90.00
#
_symmetry.space_group_name_H-M   'P 1'
#
loop_
_entity.id
_entity.type
_entity.pdbx_description
1 polymer ?
#
loop_
_entity_poly.entity_id
_entity_poly.type
_entity_poly.pdbx_seq_one_letter_code
_entity_poly.pdbx_strand_id
1 'polypeptide(L)' 'MTQKQKESVAKYLYDVSKLSYTGLVLYGFLREGGPSIVPIFMGAICGTVAFLMAYSLEGE' A
#
# COMPACT_ATOMS: atom_id res chain seq x y z
N MET A 1 -18.32 -5.11 9.16
CA MET A 1 -17.83 -4.32 8.02
C MET A 1 -19.00 -3.79 7.21
N THR A 2 -19.34 -2.51 7.38
CA THR A 2 -20.42 -1.84 6.63
C THR A 2 -20.01 -1.52 5.18
N GLN A 3 -20.95 -1.16 4.30
CA GLN A 3 -20.63 -0.79 2.91
C GLN A 3 -19.67 0.40 2.82
N LYS A 4 -19.85 1.42 3.66
CA LYS A 4 -18.94 2.57 3.76
C LYS A 4 -17.52 2.14 4.16
N GLN A 5 -17.40 1.15 5.03
CA GLN A 5 -16.11 0.61 5.43
C GLN A 5 -15.42 -0.13 4.27
N LYS A 6 -16.18 -0.91 3.49
CA LYS A 6 -15.68 -1.59 2.28
C LYS A 6 -15.14 -0.60 1.24
N GLU A 7 -15.88 0.47 0.96
CA GLU A 7 -15.44 1.51 0.02
C GLU A 7 -14.18 2.23 0.51
N SER A 8 -14.10 2.56 1.80
CA SER A 8 -12.92 3.23 2.36
C SER A 8 -11.67 2.36 2.28
N VAL A 9 -11.78 1.07 2.60
CA VAL A 9 -10.69 0.09 2.48
C VAL A 9 -10.29 -0.09 1.01
N ALA A 10 -11.25 -0.21 0.10
CA ALA A 10 -10.97 -0.34 -1.33
C ALA A 10 -10.25 0.90 -1.89
N LYS A 11 -10.68 2.10 -1.48
CA LYS A 11 -10.03 3.36 -1.86
C LYS A 11 -8.61 3.44 -1.32
N TYR A 12 -8.40 3.09 -0.05
CA TYR A 12 -7.07 3.06 0.55
C TYR A 12 -6.13 2.07 -0.16
N LEU A 13 -6.60 0.84 -0.41
CA LEU A 13 -5.82 -0.17 -1.14
C LEU A 13 -5.48 0.28 -2.56
N TYR A 14 -6.41 0.97 -3.23
CA TYR A 14 -6.18 1.53 -4.56
C TYR A 14 -5.11 2.62 -4.54
N ASP A 15 -5.20 3.57 -3.60
CA ASP A 15 -4.23 4.66 -3.47
C ASP A 15 -2.83 4.14 -3.10
N VAL A 16 -2.72 3.18 -2.18
CA VAL A 16 -1.45 2.53 -1.81
C VAL A 16 -0.86 1.73 -2.97
N SER A 17 -1.68 1.00 -3.72
CA SER A 17 -1.23 0.25 -4.89
C SER A 17 -0.69 1.18 -5.98
N LYS A 18 -1.37 2.31 -6.20
CA LYS A 18 -0.95 3.32 -7.17
C LYS A 18 0.39 3.94 -6.78
N LEU A 19 0.54 4.35 -5.51
CA LEU A 19 1.81 4.88 -4.98
C LEU A 19 2.95 3.86 -5.08
N SER A 20 2.67 2.60 -4.72
CA SER A 20 3.66 1.52 -4.77
C SER A 20 4.11 1.25 -6.21
N TYR A 21 3.18 1.24 -7.16
CA TYR A 21 3.49 1.08 -8.58
C TYR A 21 4.30 2.26 -9.14
N THR A 22 3.90 3.51 -8.84
CA THR A 22 4.65 4.70 -9.24
C THR A 22 6.06 4.70 -8.65
N GLY A 23 6.22 4.33 -7.38
CA GLY A 23 7.53 4.16 -6.74
C GLY A 23 8.37 3.08 -7.41
N LEU A 24 7.77 1.94 -7.78
CA LEU A 24 8.44 0.84 -8.48
C LEU A 24 8.94 1.28 -9.86
N VAL A 25 8.12 2.00 -10.61
CA VAL A 25 8.46 2.53 -11.94
C VAL A 25 9.60 3.54 -11.83
N LEU A 26 9.49 4.53 -10.93
CA LEU A 26 10.54 5.54 -10.70
C LEU A 26 11.85 4.89 -10.23
N TYR A 27 11.78 3.92 -9.33
CA TYR A 27 12.94 3.19 -8.85
C TYR A 27 13.60 2.37 -9.97
N GLY A 28 12.81 1.77 -10.87
CA GLY A 28 13.29 1.08 -12.07
C GLY A 28 14.00 2.02 -13.06
N PHE A 29 13.56 3.27 -13.18
CA PHE A 29 14.24 4.29 -14.00
C PHE A 29 15.53 4.84 -13.35
N LEU A 30 15.59 4.91 -12.03
CA LEU A 30 16.72 5.50 -11.30
C LEU A 30 17.86 4.53 -11.00
N ARG A 31 17.63 3.20 -11.07
CA ARG A 31 18.63 2.20 -10.68
C ARG A 31 19.10 1.37 -11.89
N GLU A 32 20.35 1.59 -12.29
CA GLU A 32 21.09 0.67 -13.16
C GLU A 32 21.28 -0.67 -12.43
N GLY A 33 20.48 -1.68 -12.77
CA GLY A 33 20.47 -2.98 -12.08
C GLY A 33 19.07 -3.58 -11.86
N GLY A 34 18.02 -2.83 -12.17
CA GLY A 34 16.64 -3.29 -12.13
C GLY A 34 15.98 -3.22 -10.75
N PRO A 35 14.65 -3.19 -10.68
CA PRO A 35 13.92 -3.03 -9.43
C PRO A 35 13.99 -4.31 -8.58
N SER A 36 14.61 -4.25 -7.40
CA SER A 36 14.39 -5.26 -6.37
C SER A 36 12.95 -5.18 -5.89
N ILE A 37 12.18 -6.23 -6.17
CA ILE A 37 10.75 -6.30 -5.82
C ILE A 37 10.51 -6.46 -4.30
N VAL A 38 11.53 -6.92 -3.56
CA VAL A 38 11.51 -7.21 -2.12
C VAL A 38 11.14 -5.99 -1.24
N PRO A 39 11.83 -4.84 -1.34
CA PRO A 39 11.47 -3.65 -0.54
C PRO A 39 10.06 -3.12 -0.85
N ILE A 40 9.54 -3.38 -2.05
CA ILE A 40 8.23 -2.91 -2.49
C ILE A 40 7.13 -3.76 -1.86
N PHE A 41 7.31 -5.09 -1.87
CA PHE A 41 6.43 -6.00 -1.12
C PHE A 41 6.47 -5.72 0.39
N MET A 42 7.65 -5.46 0.97
CA MET A 42 7.77 -5.08 2.37
C MET A 42 7.02 -3.77 2.69
N GLY A 43 7.18 -2.75 1.85
CA GLY A 43 6.45 -1.47 2.03
C GLY A 43 4.92 -1.65 1.96
N ALA A 44 4.44 -2.45 0.99
CA ALA A 44 3.01 -2.73 0.86
C ALA A 44 2.45 -3.53 2.04
N ILE A 45 3.18 -4.53 2.54
CA ILE A 45 2.78 -5.33 3.72
C ILE A 45 2.74 -4.44 4.97
N CYS A 46 3.79 -3.66 5.23
CA CYS A 46 3.83 -2.75 6.38
C CYS A 46 2.69 -1.71 6.33
N GLY A 47 2.43 -1.11 5.16
CA GLY A 47 1.34 -0.14 4.98
C GLY A 47 -0.05 -0.75 5.15
N THR A 48 -0.23 -2.01 4.76
CA THR A 48 -1.50 -2.74 4.93
C THR A 48 -1.73 -3.11 6.39
N VAL A 49 -0.70 -3.55 7.11
CA VAL A 49 -0.77 -3.88 8.54
C VAL A 49 -1.04 -2.63 9.38
N ALA A 50 -0.34 -1.53 9.12
CA ALA A 50 -0.56 -0.27 9.81
C ALA A 50 -1.98 0.28 9.59
N PHE A 51 -2.50 0.16 8.37
CA PHE A 51 -3.87 0.53 8.06
C PHE A 51 -4.90 -0.34 8.77
N LEU A 52 -4.72 -1.66 8.78
CA LEU A 52 -5.60 -2.57 9.51
C LEU A 52 -5.59 -2.30 11.02
N MET A 53 -4.44 -1.94 11.60
CA MET A 53 -4.37 -1.50 13.00
C MET A 53 -5.10 -0.18 13.24
N ALA A 54 -4.89 0.83 12.39
CA ALA A 54 -5.62 2.10 12.49
C ALA A 54 -7.14 1.90 12.35
N TYR A 55 -7.55 1.01 11.45
CA TYR A 55 -8.94 0.63 11.24
C TYR A 55 -9.56 -0.08 12.46
N SER A 56 -8.75 -0.86 13.17
CA SER A 56 -9.16 -1.52 14.41
C SER A 56 -9.31 -0.55 15.56
N LEU A 57 -8.53 0.53 15.58
CA LEU A 57 -8.58 1.58 16.61
C LEU A 57 -9.74 2.57 16.41
N GLU A 58 -10.16 2.81 15.17
CA GLU A 58 -11.37 3.61 14.85
C GLU A 58 -12.69 2.88 15.16
N GLY A 59 -12.63 1.61 15.56
CA GLY A 59 -13.78 0.77 15.89
C GLY A 59 -14.17 0.71 17.36
N GLU A 60 -13.44 1.37 18.26
CA GLU A 60 -13.76 1.52 19.70
C GLU A 60 -14.45 2.85 20.01
#